data_AF-A0A964UEN2-F1
#
_entry.id   AF-A0A964UEN2-F1
#
_cell.length_a   1.000
_cell.length_b   1.000
_cell.length_c   1.000
_cell.angle_alpha   90.00
_cell.angle_beta   90.00
_cell.angle_gamma   90.00
#
_symmetry.space_group_name_H-M   'P 1'
#
loop_
_entity.id
_entity.type
_entity.pdbx_description
1 polymer ?
#
loop_
_entity_poly.entity_id
_entity_poly.type
_entity_poly.pdbx_seq_one_letter_code
_entity_poly.pdbx_strand_id
1 'polypeptide(L)'
;MTGPVAGALAGSPELAARYTAFRDAAHEALGSEMVEDVRRAVAEVHGMDGGGGEGARGTAPEAVIAYARRMVFEHTAITDEEAAAVARELGEPGLVALSVVAALADAECRADAVGLPDLAS
;
A
#
# COMPACT_ATOMS: atom_id res chain seq x y z
N MET A 1 10.23 -11.26 2.93
CA MET A 1 10.49 -10.62 4.23
C MET A 1 9.15 -10.22 4.85
N THR A 2 8.93 -10.52 6.12
CA THR A 2 7.78 -10.00 6.88
C THR A 2 7.95 -8.49 7.04
N GLY A 3 6.95 -7.68 6.68
CA GLY A 3 7.05 -6.22 6.73
C GLY A 3 7.21 -5.69 8.17
N PRO A 4 7.59 -4.41 8.36
CA PRO A 4 7.77 -3.81 9.69
C PRO A 4 6.53 -3.94 10.59
N VAL A 5 5.30 -3.90 10.05
CA VAL A 5 4.09 -4.16 10.85
C VAL A 5 4.05 -5.59 11.37
N ALA A 6 4.39 -6.58 10.53
CA ALA A 6 4.47 -7.97 10.97
C ALA A 6 5.58 -8.19 12.01
N GLY A 7 6.70 -7.46 11.90
CA GLY A 7 7.76 -7.44 12.90
C GLY A 7 7.30 -6.90 14.26
N ALA A 8 6.56 -5.79 14.26
CA ALA A 8 5.98 -5.22 15.49
C ALA A 8 4.97 -6.16 16.19
N LEU A 9 4.39 -7.10 15.45
CA LEU A 9 3.45 -8.09 15.97
C LEU A 9 4.14 -9.38 16.47
N ALA A 10 5.48 -9.44 16.52
CA ALA A 10 6.22 -10.66 16.91
C ALA A 10 5.84 -11.19 18.31
N GLY A 11 5.47 -10.31 19.24
CA GLY A 11 4.97 -10.68 20.57
C GLY A 11 3.54 -11.26 20.58
N SER A 12 2.87 -11.31 19.44
CA SER A 12 1.50 -11.86 19.27
C SER A 12 1.41 -12.71 18.00
N PRO A 13 1.95 -13.95 18.01
CA PRO A 13 2.13 -14.75 16.80
C PRO A 13 0.84 -15.03 16.01
N GLU A 14 -0.31 -15.26 16.68
CA GLU A 14 -1.56 -15.47 15.94
C GLU A 14 -2.04 -14.20 15.23
N LEU A 15 -1.79 -13.03 15.81
CA LEU A 15 -2.13 -11.75 15.19
C LEU A 15 -1.20 -11.45 14.01
N ALA A 16 0.10 -11.70 14.15
CA ALA A 16 1.07 -11.58 13.05
C ALA A 16 0.72 -12.50 11.87
N ALA A 17 0.27 -13.73 12.14
CA ALA A 17 -0.18 -14.67 11.12
C ALA A 17 -1.44 -14.17 10.39
N ARG A 18 -2.43 -13.65 11.12
CA ARG A 18 -3.65 -13.07 10.51
C ARG A 18 -3.35 -11.84 9.67
N TYR A 19 -2.49 -10.95 10.15
CA TYR A 19 -2.04 -9.78 9.39
C TYR A 19 -1.38 -10.19 8.08
N THR A 20 -0.41 -11.11 8.15
CA THR A 20 0.31 -11.59 6.96
C THR A 20 -0.63 -12.22 5.95
N ALA A 21 -1.54 -13.09 6.39
CA ALA A 21 -2.52 -13.73 5.52
C ALA A 21 -3.46 -12.72 4.83
N PHE A 22 -3.96 -11.72 5.58
CA PHE A 22 -4.82 -10.69 5.00
C PHE A 22 -4.07 -9.82 3.99
N ARG A 23 -2.85 -9.39 4.32
CA ARG A 23 -1.98 -8.62 3.44
C ARG A 23 -1.71 -9.38 2.14
N ASP A 24 -1.35 -10.65 2.24
CA ASP A 24 -1.01 -11.47 1.08
C ASP A 24 -2.23 -11.71 0.17
N ALA A 25 -3.42 -11.92 0.76
CA ALA A 25 -4.66 -12.01 0.00
C ALA A 25 -5.02 -10.69 -0.73
N ALA A 26 -4.79 -9.54 -0.09
CA ALA A 26 -4.99 -8.23 -0.73
C ALA A 26 -3.99 -8.00 -1.88
N HIS A 27 -2.73 -8.41 -1.69
CA HIS A 27 -1.72 -8.34 -2.75
C HIS A 27 -2.06 -9.24 -3.94
N GLU A 28 -2.51 -10.47 -3.68
CA GLU A 28 -2.93 -11.42 -4.72
C GLU A 28 -4.11 -10.86 -5.53
N ALA A 29 -5.11 -10.27 -4.86
CA ALA A 29 -6.27 -9.69 -5.51
C ALA A 29 -5.93 -8.49 -6.43
N LEU A 30 -4.90 -7.71 -6.09
CA LEU A 30 -4.47 -6.56 -6.88
C LEU A 30 -3.47 -6.92 -7.98
N GLY A 31 -2.66 -7.97 -7.77
CA GLY A 31 -1.59 -8.39 -8.67
C GLY A 31 -0.24 -7.76 -8.32
N SER A 32 0.83 -8.55 -8.42
CA SER A 32 2.16 -8.18 -7.90
C SER A 32 2.76 -6.91 -8.50
N GLU A 33 2.60 -6.71 -9.80
CA GLU A 33 3.12 -5.53 -10.51
C GLU A 33 2.45 -4.24 -10.02
N MET A 34 1.12 -4.27 -9.89
CA MET A 34 0.33 -3.16 -9.37
C MET A 34 0.64 -2.90 -7.90
N VAL A 35 0.84 -3.95 -7.09
CA VAL A 35 1.25 -3.82 -5.68
C VAL A 35 2.59 -3.10 -5.57
N GLU A 36 3.58 -3.42 -6.39
CA GLU A 36 4.89 -2.76 -6.39
C GLU A 36 4.78 -1.27 -6.75
N ASP A 37 3.98 -0.95 -7.77
CA ASP A 37 3.71 0.41 -8.21
C ASP A 37 3.00 1.24 -7.14
N VAL A 38 1.98 0.69 -6.48
CA VAL A 38 1.26 1.33 -5.37
C VAL A 38 2.16 1.56 -4.17
N ARG A 39 2.95 0.56 -3.78
CA ARG A 39 3.87 0.69 -2.65
C ARG A 39 4.93 1.75 -2.89
N ARG A 40 5.44 1.85 -4.12
CA ARG A 40 6.37 2.92 -4.52
C ARG A 40 5.70 4.29 -4.43
N ALA A 41 4.51 4.42 -5.02
CA ALA A 41 3.76 5.68 -4.98
C ALA A 41 3.42 6.14 -3.55
N VAL A 42 3.17 5.21 -2.62
CA VAL A 42 2.94 5.54 -1.22
C VAL A 42 4.24 5.89 -0.49
N ALA A 43 5.34 5.17 -0.75
CA ALA A 43 6.66 5.50 -0.21
C ALA A 43 7.14 6.91 -0.65
N GLU A 44 6.85 7.29 -1.90
CA GLU A 44 7.08 8.64 -2.45
C GLU A 44 6.38 9.72 -1.63
N VAL A 45 5.12 9.49 -1.25
CA VAL A 45 4.35 10.43 -0.41
C VAL A 45 4.96 10.59 0.98
N HIS A 46 5.58 9.54 1.51
CA HIS A 46 6.31 9.58 2.79
C HIS A 46 7.76 10.07 2.67
N GLY A 47 8.25 10.36 1.45
CA GLY A 47 9.64 10.76 1.21
C GLY A 47 10.65 9.64 1.47
N MET A 48 10.23 8.38 1.32
CA MET A 48 11.03 7.19 1.65
C MET A 48 11.76 6.58 0.45
N ASP A 49 11.66 7.15 -0.74
CA ASP A 49 12.37 6.60 -1.88
C ASP A 49 13.87 6.85 -1.78
N GLY A 50 14.60 5.79 -1.47
CA GLY A 50 16.03 5.72 -1.69
C GLY A 50 16.35 5.67 -3.18
N GLY A 51 16.28 6.80 -3.88
CA GLY A 51 17.04 7.05 -5.12
C GLY A 51 16.86 6.07 -6.29
N GLY A 52 15.64 5.60 -6.56
CA GLY A 52 15.34 4.90 -7.82
C GLY A 52 15.32 5.88 -9.00
N GLY A 53 16.37 5.89 -9.82
CA GLY A 53 16.48 6.77 -10.99
C GLY A 53 15.34 6.61 -12.01
N GLU A 54 15.27 7.57 -12.95
CA GLU A 54 14.23 7.81 -14.00
C GLU A 54 13.78 6.60 -14.86
N GLY A 55 14.25 5.37 -14.61
CA GLY A 55 14.08 4.20 -15.48
C GLY A 55 13.03 3.16 -15.09
N ALA A 56 12.53 3.13 -13.85
CA ALA A 56 11.50 2.16 -13.43
C ALA A 56 10.11 2.81 -13.41
N ARG A 57 9.64 3.24 -14.57
CA ARG A 57 8.27 3.76 -14.69
C ARG A 57 7.32 2.57 -14.56
N GLY A 58 6.50 2.58 -13.51
CA GLY A 58 5.44 1.61 -13.31
C GLY A 58 4.51 1.52 -14.52
N THR A 59 3.83 0.39 -14.68
CA THR A 59 2.85 0.16 -15.75
C THR A 59 1.43 0.52 -15.32
N ALA A 60 1.23 0.81 -14.03
CA ALA A 60 -0.06 1.22 -13.49
C ALA A 60 -0.61 2.48 -14.20
N PRO A 61 -1.93 2.50 -14.52
CA PRO A 61 -2.59 3.69 -15.04
C PRO A 61 -2.41 4.90 -14.11
N GLU A 62 -2.29 6.10 -14.69
CA GLU A 62 -2.08 7.34 -13.93
C GLU A 62 -3.17 7.57 -12.87
N ALA A 63 -4.43 7.28 -13.19
CA ALA A 63 -5.54 7.39 -12.25
C ALA A 63 -5.38 6.48 -11.02
N VAL A 64 -4.82 5.28 -11.20
CA VAL A 64 -4.57 4.32 -10.11
C VAL A 64 -3.47 4.85 -9.18
N ILE A 65 -2.37 5.35 -9.76
CA ILE A 65 -1.27 5.95 -8.99
C ILE A 65 -1.72 7.22 -8.26
N ALA A 66 -2.47 8.09 -8.93
CA ALA A 66 -3.02 9.31 -8.32
C ALA A 66 -3.92 8.97 -7.13
N TYR A 67 -4.82 7.99 -7.31
CA TYR A 67 -5.68 7.50 -6.23
C TYR A 67 -4.85 6.95 -5.05
N ALA A 68 -3.88 6.09 -5.31
CA ALA A 68 -3.02 5.50 -4.28
C ALA A 68 -2.26 6.57 -3.46
N ARG A 69 -1.74 7.62 -4.11
CA ARG A 69 -1.07 8.73 -3.41
C ARG A 69 -2.02 9.50 -2.49
N ARG A 70 -3.24 9.78 -2.95
CA ARG A 70 -4.24 10.52 -2.17
C ARG A 70 -4.78 9.74 -0.98
N MET A 71 -4.82 8.40 -1.05
CA MET A 71 -5.26 7.54 0.06
C MET A 71 -4.52 7.81 1.38
N VAL A 72 -3.26 8.25 1.33
CA VAL A 72 -2.40 8.41 2.51
C VAL A 72 -2.85 9.56 3.43
N PHE A 73 -3.19 10.72 2.88
CA PHE A 73 -3.50 11.94 3.65
C PHE A 73 -4.82 12.61 3.26
N GLU A 74 -5.40 12.24 2.11
CA GLU A 74 -6.54 12.91 1.51
C GLU A 74 -7.71 11.94 1.22
N HIS A 75 -7.73 10.74 1.82
CA HIS A 75 -8.75 9.72 1.52
C HIS A 75 -10.20 10.20 1.69
N THR A 76 -10.45 11.13 2.62
CA THR A 76 -11.79 11.73 2.81
C THR A 76 -12.18 12.76 1.74
N ALA A 77 -11.21 13.23 0.95
CA ALA A 77 -11.39 14.17 -0.14
C ALA A 77 -11.35 13.49 -1.52
N ILE A 78 -11.26 12.17 -1.58
CA ILE A 78 -11.41 11.39 -2.81
C ILE A 78 -12.90 11.39 -3.16
N THR A 79 -13.21 11.78 -4.39
CA THR A 79 -14.59 11.85 -4.90
C THR A 79 -15.06 10.53 -5.52
N ASP A 80 -16.38 10.35 -5.61
CA ASP A 80 -16.97 9.20 -6.32
C ASP A 80 -16.54 9.15 -7.79
N GLU A 81 -16.30 10.31 -8.42
CA GLU A 81 -15.84 10.38 -9.81
C GLU A 81 -14.42 9.81 -9.97
N GLU A 82 -13.53 10.14 -9.03
CA GLU A 82 -12.16 9.60 -9.00
C GLU A 82 -12.16 8.09 -8.72
N ALA A 83 -12.97 7.64 -7.75
CA ALA A 83 -13.15 6.22 -7.48
C ALA A 83 -13.71 5.47 -8.71
N ALA A 84 -14.71 6.04 -9.38
CA ALA A 84 -15.28 5.47 -10.60
C ALA A 84 -14.26 5.41 -11.74
N ALA A 85 -13.36 6.39 -11.86
CA ALA A 85 -12.29 6.37 -12.86
C ALA A 85 -11.35 5.18 -12.64
N VAL A 86 -10.97 4.89 -11.39
CA VAL A 86 -10.18 3.70 -11.05
C VAL A 86 -10.95 2.41 -11.26
N ALA A 87 -12.23 2.37 -10.88
CA ALA A 87 -13.08 1.20 -11.09
C ALA A 87 -13.26 0.86 -12.58
N ARG A 88 -13.20 1.85 -13.49
CA ARG A 88 -13.19 1.57 -14.94
C ARG A 88 -11.92 0.85 -15.41
N GLU A 89 -10.78 1.12 -14.76
CA GLU A 89 -9.50 0.49 -15.09
C GLU A 89 -9.37 -0.92 -14.48
N LEU A 90 -9.78 -1.07 -13.21
CA LEU A 90 -9.49 -2.27 -12.42
C LEU A 90 -10.73 -3.12 -12.10
N GLY A 91 -11.93 -2.63 -12.38
CA GLY A 91 -13.17 -3.14 -11.81
C GLY A 91 -13.34 -2.79 -10.33
N GLU A 92 -14.56 -2.95 -9.80
CA GLU A 92 -14.86 -2.74 -8.38
C GLU A 92 -13.99 -3.59 -7.43
N PRO A 93 -13.76 -4.90 -7.70
CA PRO A 93 -12.88 -5.69 -6.83
C PRO A 93 -11.45 -5.16 -6.80
N GLY A 94 -10.94 -4.67 -7.94
CA GLY A 94 -9.61 -4.10 -8.06
C GLY A 94 -9.48 -2.76 -7.34
N LEU A 95 -10.51 -1.89 -7.40
CA LEU A 95 -10.56 -0.66 -6.61
C LEU A 95 -10.51 -0.93 -5.10
N VAL A 96 -11.27 -1.92 -4.63
CA VAL A 96 -11.25 -2.31 -3.21
C VAL A 96 -9.86 -2.85 -2.82
N ALA A 97 -9.29 -3.75 -3.64
CA ALA A 97 -7.95 -4.29 -3.40
C ALA A 97 -6.89 -3.17 -3.38
N LEU A 98 -6.94 -2.24 -4.34
CA LEU A 98 -6.08 -1.05 -4.39
C LEU A 98 -6.16 -0.23 -3.10
N SER A 99 -7.39 0.06 -2.64
CA SER A 99 -7.61 0.87 -1.43
C SER A 99 -7.01 0.20 -0.19
N VAL A 100 -7.16 -1.13 -0.07
CA VAL A 100 -6.56 -1.91 1.02
C VAL A 100 -5.03 -1.91 0.92
N VAL A 101 -4.47 -2.17 -0.26
CA VAL A 101 -3.01 -2.22 -0.46
C VAL A 101 -2.38 -0.84 -0.20
N ALA A 102 -3.01 0.25 -0.64
CA ALA A 102 -2.53 1.60 -0.35
C ALA A 102 -2.52 1.90 1.16
N ALA A 103 -3.58 1.51 1.89
CA ALA A 103 -3.64 1.67 3.34
C ALA A 103 -2.61 0.81 4.08
N LEU A 104 -2.38 -0.43 3.63
CA LEU A 104 -1.34 -1.30 4.18
C LEU A 104 0.06 -0.72 3.90
N ALA A 105 0.31 -0.21 2.69
CA ALA A 105 1.56 0.45 2.36
C ALA A 105 1.81 1.68 3.24
N ASP A 106 0.79 2.51 3.50
CA ASP A 106 0.90 3.65 4.43
C ASP A 106 1.28 3.19 5.84
N ALA A 107 0.61 2.17 6.36
CA ALA A 107 0.91 1.61 7.67
C ALA A 107 2.34 1.05 7.76
N GLU A 108 2.81 0.34 6.72
CA GLU A 108 4.16 -0.19 6.65
C GLU A 108 5.21 0.93 6.56
N CYS A 109 4.97 1.99 5.78
CA CYS A 109 5.85 3.16 5.73
C CYS A 109 5.94 3.84 7.11
N ARG A 110 4.82 4.06 7.80
CA ARG A 110 4.82 4.63 9.16
C ARG A 110 5.54 3.75 10.16
N ALA A 111 5.34 2.44 10.08
CA ALA A 111 6.01 1.48 10.95
C ALA A 111 7.53 1.50 10.75
N ASP A 112 7.98 1.58 9.50
CA ASP A 112 9.41 1.72 9.17
C ASP A 112 9.99 3.05 9.66
N ALA A 113 9.27 4.17 9.43
CA ALA A 113 9.71 5.53 9.79
C ALA A 113 10.12 5.68 11.25
N VAL A 114 9.43 4.95 12.13
CA VAL A 114 9.60 5.04 13.59
C VAL A 114 10.36 3.85 14.17
N GLY A 115 10.81 2.90 13.35
CA GLY A 115 11.42 1.66 13.83
C GLY A 115 10.46 0.86 14.71
N LEU A 116 9.18 0.78 14.32
CA LEU A 116 8.12 0.21 15.15
C LEU A 116 8.43 -1.20 15.71
N PRO A 117 9.06 -2.14 14.97
CA PRO A 117 9.47 -3.42 15.53
C PRO A 117 10.27 -3.31 16.83
N ASP A 118 11.20 -2.36 16.91
CA ASP A 118 12.09 -2.18 18.08
C ASP A 118 11.37 -1.48 19.24
N LEU A 119 10.29 -0.75 18.96
CA LEU A 119 9.46 -0.09 19.98
C LEU A 119 8.42 -1.04 20.60
N ALA A 120 8.05 -2.10 19.89
CA ALA A 120 7.01 -3.04 20.30
C ALA A 120 7.56 -4.24 21.09
N SER A 121 8.87 -4.39 21.17
CA SER A 121 9.59 -5.46 21.89
C SER A 121 9.75 -5.23 23.38
#